data_AF-M1DJQ4-F1
#
_entry.id   AF-M1DJQ4-F1
#
_cell.length_a   1.000
_cell.length_b   1.000
_cell.length_c   1.000
_cell.angle_alpha   90.00
_cell.angle_beta   90.00
_cell.angle_gamma   90.00
#
_symmetry.space_group_name_H-M   'P 1'
#
loop_
_entity.id
_entity.type
_entity.pdbx_description
1 polymer ?
#
loop_
_entity_poly.entity_id
_entity_poly.type
_entity_poly.pdbx_seq_one_letter_code
_entity_poly.pdbx_strand_id
1 'polypeptide(L)'
;MWLKFKAVLEPSSSHGMIDKALLECFYRGLGPENISITDQLFTGGMLHQPYEVVANLFDGMVETNKEAQKKHEWDALVAQVDILSKRVMELEAQATEKDKHFSL
;
A
#
# COMPACT_ATOMS: atom_id res chain seq x y z
N MET A 1 5.79 2.71 -8.34
CA MET A 1 6.58 3.41 -9.36
C MET A 1 7.50 4.45 -8.74
N TRP A 2 6.96 5.37 -7.91
CA TRP A 2 7.72 6.38 -7.16
C TRP A 2 8.93 5.83 -6.37
N LEU A 3 8.75 4.79 -5.54
CA LEU A 3 9.88 4.19 -4.79
C LEU A 3 11.01 3.67 -5.69
N LYS A 4 10.66 3.05 -6.84
CA LYS A 4 11.65 2.56 -7.81
C LYS A 4 12.38 3.72 -8.47
N PHE A 5 11.67 4.81 -8.75
CA PHE A 5 12.24 6.04 -9.29
C PHE A 5 13.24 6.67 -8.32
N LYS A 6 12.87 6.83 -7.03
CA LYS A 6 13.79 7.33 -6.00
C LYS A 6 15.06 6.48 -5.87
N ALA A 7 14.94 5.15 -5.85
CA ALA A 7 16.08 4.25 -5.73
C ALA A 7 17.08 4.38 -6.90
N VAL A 8 16.62 4.71 -8.10
CA VAL A 8 17.49 4.98 -9.25
C VAL A 8 18.19 6.34 -9.14
N LEU A 9 17.54 7.32 -8.49
CA LEU A 9 18.05 8.69 -8.40
C LEU A 9 18.98 8.94 -7.20
N GLU A 10 18.80 8.23 -6.10
CA GLU A 10 19.58 8.39 -4.87
C GLU A 10 21.12 8.42 -5.11
N PRO A 11 21.71 7.57 -5.99
CA PRO A 11 23.14 7.61 -6.30
C PRO A 11 23.59 8.84 -7.12
N SER A 12 22.67 9.56 -7.76
CA SER A 12 22.95 10.63 -8.72
C SER A 12 22.74 12.06 -8.19
N SER A 13 22.38 12.17 -6.91
CA SER A 13 22.18 13.45 -6.19
C SER A 13 23.45 14.33 -6.09
N SER A 14 24.63 13.82 -6.46
CA SER A 14 25.89 14.58 -6.49
C SER A 14 26.18 15.28 -7.82
N HIS A 15 25.26 15.26 -8.81
CA HIS A 15 25.56 15.75 -10.15
C HIS A 15 24.42 16.56 -10.79
N GLY A 16 24.30 17.83 -10.39
CA GLY A 16 23.84 18.96 -11.22
C GLY A 16 22.50 18.88 -11.98
N MET A 17 21.71 17.81 -11.85
CA MET A 17 20.40 17.72 -12.47
C MET A 17 19.44 18.67 -11.78
N ILE A 18 18.80 19.53 -12.57
CA ILE A 18 17.77 20.44 -12.09
C ILE A 18 16.55 19.60 -11.72
N ASP A 19 16.02 19.79 -10.52
CA ASP A 19 14.81 19.13 -9.97
C ASP A 19 13.66 18.98 -10.98
N LYS A 20 13.45 20.01 -11.80
CA LYS A 20 12.45 20.00 -12.88
C LYS A 20 12.67 18.87 -13.90
N ALA A 21 13.91 18.58 -14.26
CA ALA A 21 14.24 17.50 -15.19
C ALA A 21 13.94 16.12 -14.57
N LEU A 22 14.15 15.97 -13.24
CA LEU A 22 13.77 14.74 -12.52
C LEU A 22 12.24 14.56 -12.55
N LEU A 23 11.49 15.60 -12.24
CA LEU A 23 10.03 15.57 -12.30
C LEU A 23 9.53 15.27 -13.71
N GLU A 24 10.13 15.86 -14.74
CA GLU A 24 9.76 15.62 -16.13
C GLU A 24 10.06 14.17 -16.57
N CYS A 25 11.22 13.62 -16.18
CA CYS A 25 11.56 12.22 -16.40
C CYS A 25 10.56 11.29 -15.71
N PHE A 26 10.19 11.57 -14.46
CA PHE A 26 9.18 10.80 -13.75
C PHE A 26 7.83 10.85 -14.47
N TYR A 27 7.36 12.05 -14.79
CA TYR A 27 6.07 12.30 -15.43
C TYR A 27 5.94 11.60 -16.78
N ARG A 28 6.98 11.65 -17.63
CA ARG A 28 6.99 10.97 -18.93
C ARG A 28 6.99 9.44 -18.79
N GLY A 29 7.52 8.92 -17.69
CA GLY A 29 7.50 7.48 -17.37
C GLY A 29 6.14 6.98 -16.85
N LEU A 30 5.19 7.87 -16.58
CA LEU A 30 3.86 7.49 -16.12
C LEU A 30 3.00 6.95 -17.26
N GLY A 31 2.18 5.93 -16.95
CA GLY A 31 1.11 5.52 -17.85
C GLY A 31 -0.05 6.53 -17.87
N PRO A 32 -0.95 6.47 -18.86
CA PRO A 32 -2.02 7.45 -19.05
C PRO A 32 -2.94 7.61 -17.82
N GLU A 33 -3.21 6.52 -17.10
CA GLU A 33 -3.98 6.55 -15.85
C GLU A 33 -3.26 7.35 -14.76
N ASN A 34 -1.98 7.06 -14.53
CA ASN A 34 -1.16 7.77 -13.54
C ASN A 34 -0.94 9.23 -13.90
N ILE A 35 -0.88 9.55 -15.21
CA ILE A 35 -0.84 10.94 -15.70
C ILE A 35 -2.13 11.67 -15.28
N SER A 36 -3.30 11.11 -15.59
CA SER A 36 -4.59 11.70 -15.22
C SER A 36 -4.72 11.95 -13.71
N ILE A 37 -4.27 10.99 -12.88
CA ILE A 37 -4.26 11.16 -11.42
C ILE A 37 -3.30 12.28 -11.01
N THR A 38 -2.10 12.33 -11.61
CA THR A 38 -1.10 13.35 -11.31
C THR A 38 -1.60 14.76 -11.66
N ASP A 39 -2.28 14.92 -12.79
CA ASP A 39 -2.88 16.19 -13.21
C ASP A 39 -3.99 16.66 -12.27
N GLN A 40 -4.75 15.72 -11.69
CA GLN A 40 -5.76 16.03 -10.67
C GLN A 40 -5.13 16.40 -9.32
N LEU A 41 -4.02 15.77 -8.95
CA LEU A 41 -3.33 16.01 -7.68
C LEU A 41 -2.67 17.40 -7.62
N PHE A 42 -2.19 17.91 -8.76
CA PHE A 42 -1.48 19.18 -8.82
C PHE A 42 -2.24 20.21 -9.67
N THR A 43 -2.94 21.13 -9.01
CA THR A 43 -3.53 22.28 -9.70
C THR A 43 -2.43 23.10 -10.38
N GLY A 44 -2.53 23.27 -11.70
CA GLY A 44 -1.50 23.92 -12.51
C GLY A 44 -0.38 23.00 -12.99
N GLY A 45 -0.45 21.70 -12.73
CA GLY A 45 0.46 20.68 -13.25
C GLY A 45 1.66 20.40 -12.34
N MET A 46 2.03 19.12 -12.23
CA MET A 46 3.11 18.65 -11.35
C MET A 46 4.47 19.32 -11.67
N LEU A 47 4.77 19.55 -12.95
CA LEU A 47 6.05 20.13 -13.39
C LEU A 47 6.24 21.61 -13.02
N HIS A 48 5.18 22.26 -12.53
CA HIS A 48 5.22 23.63 -12.03
C HIS A 48 5.44 23.70 -10.52
N GLN A 49 5.44 22.56 -9.83
CA GLN A 49 5.61 22.49 -8.39
C GLN A 49 7.09 22.27 -8.03
N PRO A 50 7.54 22.76 -6.86
CA PRO A 50 8.86 22.40 -6.33
C PRO A 50 8.99 20.88 -6.14
N TYR A 51 10.18 20.33 -6.35
CA TYR A 51 10.41 18.90 -6.23
C TYR A 51 10.08 18.39 -4.84
N GLU A 52 10.42 19.13 -3.79
CA GLU A 52 10.17 18.74 -2.40
C GLU A 52 8.66 18.60 -2.13
N VAL A 53 7.83 19.45 -2.73
CA VAL A 53 6.37 19.38 -2.59
C VAL A 53 5.84 18.10 -3.24
N VAL A 54 6.28 17.81 -4.46
CA VAL A 54 5.88 16.61 -5.21
C VAL A 54 6.38 15.35 -4.51
N ALA A 55 7.64 15.35 -4.07
CA ALA A 55 8.27 14.22 -3.42
C ALA A 55 7.62 13.89 -2.08
N ASN A 56 7.36 14.90 -1.24
CA ASN A 56 6.68 14.73 0.04
C ASN A 56 5.27 14.16 -0.14
N LEU A 57 4.52 14.64 -1.15
CA LEU A 57 3.18 14.12 -1.43
C LEU A 57 3.24 12.63 -1.81
N PHE A 58 4.10 12.26 -2.76
CA PHE A 58 4.22 10.87 -3.20
C PHE A 58 4.78 9.95 -2.11
N ASP A 59 5.66 10.44 -1.24
CA ASP A 59 6.12 9.70 -0.07
C ASP A 59 4.98 9.44 0.92
N GLY A 60 4.16 10.44 1.21
CA GLY A 60 2.96 10.28 2.04
C GLY A 60 1.97 9.28 1.44
N MET A 61 1.77 9.29 0.12
CA MET A 61 0.90 8.32 -0.56
C MET A 61 1.44 6.89 -0.44
N VAL A 62 2.75 6.69 -0.57
CA VAL A 62 3.38 5.39 -0.41
C VAL A 62 3.17 4.85 1.01
N GLU A 63 3.36 5.68 2.03
CA GLU A 63 3.14 5.25 3.42
C GLU A 63 1.66 4.95 3.69
N THR A 64 0.75 5.82 3.24
CA THR A 64 -0.70 5.58 3.36
C THR A 64 -1.11 4.27 2.69
N ASN A 65 -0.56 3.96 1.52
CA ASN A 65 -0.85 2.70 0.82
C ASN A 65 -0.31 1.47 1.56
N LYS A 66 0.89 1.56 2.16
CA LYS A 66 1.45 0.48 3.00
C LYS A 66 0.57 0.24 4.23
N GLU A 67 0.09 1.30 4.88
CA GLU A 67 -0.81 1.19 6.04
C GLU A 67 -2.14 0.57 5.65
N ALA A 68 -2.74 1.00 4.53
CA ALA A 68 -3.97 0.42 4.02
C ALA A 68 -3.81 -1.08 3.68
N GLN A 69 -2.69 -1.47 3.06
CA GLN A 69 -2.39 -2.87 2.78
C GLN A 69 -2.27 -3.69 4.06
N LYS A 70 -1.50 -3.22 5.04
CA LYS A 70 -1.37 -3.89 6.35
C LYS A 70 -2.71 -4.06 7.03
N LYS A 71 -3.55 -3.01 7.02
CA LYS A 71 -4.91 -3.07 7.58
C LYS A 71 -5.74 -4.16 6.89
N HIS A 72 -5.74 -4.19 5.57
CA HIS A 72 -6.46 -5.21 4.80
C HIS A 72 -5.96 -6.64 5.13
N GLU A 73 -4.64 -6.83 5.24
CA GLU A 73 -4.05 -8.12 5.65
C GLU A 73 -4.46 -8.52 7.08
N TRP A 74 -4.51 -7.57 8.01
CA TRP A 74 -5.01 -7.78 9.37
C TRP A 74 -6.49 -8.16 9.39
N ASP A 75 -7.33 -7.44 8.66
CA ASP A 75 -8.77 -7.72 8.57
C ASP A 75 -9.01 -9.12 8.00
N ALA A 76 -8.24 -9.53 6.99
CA ALA A 76 -8.29 -10.89 6.44
C ALA A 76 -7.86 -11.96 7.45
N LEU A 77 -6.86 -11.68 8.30
CA LEU A 77 -6.41 -12.60 9.34
C LEU A 77 -7.47 -12.74 10.45
N VAL A 78 -8.07 -11.63 10.90
CA VAL A 78 -9.15 -11.64 11.89
C VAL A 78 -10.33 -12.49 11.39
N ALA A 79 -10.73 -12.33 10.12
CA ALA A 79 -11.79 -13.16 9.54
C ALA A 79 -11.45 -14.66 9.55
N GLN A 80 -10.18 -15.04 9.33
CA GLN A 80 -9.75 -16.43 9.41
C GLN A 80 -9.77 -16.98 10.84
N VAL A 81 -9.36 -16.17 11.83
CA VAL A 81 -9.42 -16.55 13.24
C VAL A 81 -10.87 -16.76 13.69
N ASP A 82 -11.79 -15.90 13.26
CA ASP A 82 -13.23 -16.06 13.57
C ASP A 82 -13.81 -17.36 13.00
N ILE A 83 -13.44 -17.72 11.76
CA ILE A 83 -13.85 -18.99 11.14
C ILE A 83 -13.28 -20.17 11.92
N LEU A 84 -11.99 -20.12 12.29
CA LEU A 84 -11.35 -21.18 13.04
C LEU A 84 -11.98 -21.35 14.43
N SER A 85 -12.26 -20.24 15.12
CA SER A 85 -12.91 -20.25 16.43
C SER A 85 -14.28 -20.92 16.38
N LYS A 86 -15.10 -20.64 15.36
CA LYS A 86 -16.38 -21.32 15.15
C LYS A 86 -16.23 -22.83 14.98
N ARG A 87 -15.26 -23.27 14.16
CA ARG A 87 -14.99 -24.69 13.95
C ARG A 87 -14.51 -25.39 15.22
N VAL A 88 -13.69 -24.73 16.03
CA VAL A 88 -13.25 -25.26 17.32
C VAL A 88 -14.44 -25.46 18.24
N MET A 89 -15.32 -24.46 18.37
CA MET A 89 -16.54 -24.58 19.20
C MET A 89 -17.46 -25.72 18.71
N GLU A 90 -17.62 -25.90 17.41
CA GLU A 90 -18.39 -27.02 16.83
C GLU A 90 -17.78 -28.38 17.17
N LEU A 91 -16.45 -28.50 17.09
CA LEU A 91 -15.74 -29.73 17.43
C LEU A 91 -15.81 -30.05 18.93
N GLU A 92 -15.68 -29.04 19.79
CA GLU A 92 -15.84 -29.18 21.24
C GLU A 92 -17.25 -29.65 21.59
N ALA A 93 -18.28 -29.06 20.98
CA ALA A 93 -19.66 -29.49 21.16
C ALA A 93 -19.86 -30.96 20.76
N GLN A 94 -19.35 -31.37 19.59
CA GLN A 94 -19.42 -32.76 19.12
C GLN A 94 -18.68 -33.74 20.05
N ALA A 95 -17.52 -33.35 20.59
CA ALA A 95 -16.78 -34.18 21.54
C ALA A 95 -17.59 -34.41 22.82
N THR A 96 -18.16 -33.34 23.40
CA THR A 96 -18.98 -33.46 24.62
C THR A 96 -20.26 -34.28 24.43
N GLU A 97 -20.83 -34.30 23.22
CA GLU A 97 -21.96 -35.15 22.88
C GLU A 97 -21.55 -36.63 22.80
N LYS A 98 -20.42 -36.93 22.16
CA LYS A 98 -19.89 -38.30 22.07
C LYS A 98 -19.54 -38.87 23.45
N ASP A 99 -18.90 -38.09 24.32
CA ASP A 99 -18.52 -38.55 25.67
C ASP A 99 -19.74 -38.97 26.51
N LYS A 100 -20.87 -38.26 26.38
CA LYS A 100 -22.14 -38.63 27.03
C LYS A 100 -22.70 -39.94 26.50
N HIS A 101 -22.51 -40.22 25.20
CA HIS A 101 -23.05 -41.40 24.54
C HIS A 101 -22.27 -42.69 24.84
N PHE A 102 -20.99 -42.56 25.25
CA PHE A 102 -20.14 -43.69 25.68
C PHE A 102 -20.13 -43.93 27.20
N SER A 103 -20.76 -43.04 27.99
CA SER A 103 -20.84 -43.14 29.45
C SER A 103 -22.14 -43.82 29.96
N LEU A 104 -22.92 -44.41 29.06
CA LEU A 104 -24.16 -45.18 29.30
C LEU A 104 -23.92 -46.68 29.13
#